data_AF-A0A0S8E800-F1
#
_entry.id   AF-A0A0S8E800-F1
#
_cell.length_a   1.000
_cell.length_b   1.000
_cell.length_c   1.000
_cell.angle_alpha   90.00
_cell.angle_beta   90.00
_cell.angle_gamma   90.00
#
_symmetry.space_group_name_H-M   'P 1'
#
loop_
_entity.id
_entity.type
_entity.pdbx_description
1 polymer ?
#
loop_
_entity_poly.entity_id
_entity_poly.type
_entity_poly.pdbx_seq_one_letter_code
_entity_poly.pdbx_strand_id
1 'polypeptide(L)' 'MEDIKKIAMGIFHSYEDSYLDKEKRKIFEDLFENFLTKVDKVGTMEIYDAVIKLAAQYRGDFDHMVKTLKEHSLLPE' A
#
# COMPACT_ATOMS: atom_id res chain seq x y z
N MET A 1 2.64 16.02 3.60
CA MET A 1 3.24 15.13 2.59
C MET A 1 4.31 14.23 3.19
N GLU A 2 5.08 14.68 4.18
CA GLU A 2 6.08 13.86 4.87
C GLU A 2 5.48 12.64 5.58
N ASP A 3 4.31 12.77 6.22
CA ASP A 3 3.63 11.64 6.87
C ASP A 3 3.20 10.57 5.87
N ILE A 4 2.68 10.99 4.72
CA ILE A 4 2.29 10.08 3.63
C ILE A 4 3.50 9.33 3.10
N LYS A 5 4.63 10.03 2.92
CA LYS A 5 5.90 9.41 2.49
C LYS A 5 6.40 8.38 3.50
N LYS A 6 6.33 8.68 4.79
CA LYS A 6 6.71 7.74 5.86
C LYS A 6 5.81 6.51 5.86
N ILE A 7 4.50 6.68 5.72
CA ILE A 7 3.54 5.57 5.65
C ILE A 7 3.76 4.73 4.39
N ALA A 8 3.90 5.37 3.23
CA ALA A 8 4.17 4.69 1.96
C ALA A 8 5.47 3.88 2.02
N MET A 9 6.51 4.43 2.64
CA MET A 9 7.78 3.74 2.85
C MET A 9 7.63 2.57 3.83
N GLY A 10 6.85 2.74 4.91
CA GLY A 10 6.52 1.66 5.85
C GLY A 10 5.76 0.52 5.18
N ILE A 11 4.78 0.83 4.31
CA ILE A 11 4.05 -0.15 3.51
C ILE A 11 5.00 -0.90 2.57
N PHE A 12 5.89 -0.18 1.89
CA PHE A 12 6.86 -0.77 0.99
C PHE A 12 7.82 -1.72 1.73
N HIS A 13 8.38 -1.30 2.87
CA HIS A 13 9.23 -2.17 3.69
C HIS A 13 8.48 -3.38 4.24
N SER A 14 7.24 -3.19 4.73
CA SER A 14 6.42 -4.31 5.20
C SER A 14 6.08 -5.29 4.07
N TYR A 15 5.86 -4.79 2.86
CA TYR A 15 5.65 -5.62 1.68
C TYR A 15 6.90 -6.40 1.30
N GLU A 16 8.08 -5.76 1.31
CA GLU A 16 9.37 -6.44 1.08
C GLU A 16 9.66 -7.50 2.16
N ASP A 17 9.42 -7.19 3.43
CA ASP A 17 9.57 -8.14 4.55
C ASP A 17 8.62 -9.33 4.39
N SER A 18 7.37 -9.05 3.99
CA SER A 18 6.34 -10.05 3.71
C SER A 18 6.50 -10.72 2.34
N TYR A 19 7.50 -10.35 1.53
CA TYR A 19 7.63 -10.83 0.15
C TYR A 19 7.95 -12.34 0.10
N LEU A 20 8.63 -12.85 1.13
CA LEU A 20 8.90 -14.27 1.32
C LEU A 20 7.67 -15.05 1.82
N ASP A 21 6.74 -14.37 2.50
CA ASP A 21 5.49 -14.92 3.01
C ASP A 21 4.39 -14.84 1.94
N LYS A 22 4.19 -15.94 1.19
CA LYS A 22 3.19 -16.00 0.10
C LYS A 22 1.78 -15.59 0.54
N GLU A 23 1.36 -15.93 1.76
CA GLU A 23 0.04 -15.56 2.26
C GLU A 23 -0.09 -14.05 2.48
N LYS A 24 0.90 -13.43 3.16
CA LYS A 24 0.92 -11.99 3.39
C LYS A 24 1.08 -11.21 2.10
N ARG A 25 1.99 -11.65 1.23
CA ARG A 25 2.21 -11.09 -0.11
C ARG A 25 0.91 -11.06 -0.91
N LYS A 26 0.13 -12.14 -0.89
CA LYS A 26 -1.14 -12.20 -1.61
C LYS A 26 -2.15 -11.17 -1.08
N ILE A 27 -2.21 -10.94 0.23
CA ILE A 27 -3.07 -9.91 0.82
C ILE A 27 -2.64 -8.51 0.35
N PHE A 28 -1.34 -8.25 0.35
CA PHE A 28 -0.81 -6.99 -0.18
C PHE A 28 -1.14 -6.82 -1.66
N GLU A 29 -0.88 -7.82 -2.50
CA GLU A 29 -1.18 -7.77 -3.93
C GLU A 29 -2.68 -7.56 -4.19
N ASP A 30 -3.56 -8.21 -3.42
CA ASP A 30 -5.02 -8.02 -3.52
C ASP A 30 -5.45 -6.59 -3.15
N LEU A 31 -4.93 -6.06 -2.03
CA LEU A 31 -5.18 -4.68 -1.60
C LEU A 31 -4.66 -3.69 -2.65
N PHE A 32 -3.44 -3.88 -3.11
CA PHE A 32 -2.84 -3.02 -4.12
C PHE A 32 -3.59 -3.10 -5.45
N GLU A 33 -4.02 -4.27 -5.88
CA GLU A 33 -4.85 -4.40 -7.06
C GLU A 33 -6.19 -3.67 -6.88
N ASN A 34 -6.79 -3.67 -5.69
CA ASN A 34 -8.09 -3.03 -5.46
C ASN A 34 -7.99 -1.49 -5.31
N PHE A 35 -6.95 -1.01 -4.62
CA PHE A 35 -6.75 0.42 -4.33
C PHE A 35 -5.87 1.12 -5.37
N LEU A 36 -4.71 0.53 -5.72
CA LEU A 36 -3.73 1.17 -6.60
C LEU A 36 -4.13 1.15 -8.07
N THR A 37 -4.95 0.20 -8.54
CA THR A 37 -5.49 0.26 -9.93
C THR A 37 -6.29 1.53 -10.20
N LYS A 38 -6.81 2.22 -9.18
CA LYS A 38 -7.46 3.53 -9.36
C LYS A 38 -6.49 4.61 -9.86
N VAL A 39 -5.23 4.54 -9.45
CA VAL A 39 -4.19 5.53 -9.80
C VAL A 39 -3.16 5.03 -10.80
N ASP A 40 -3.02 3.71 -10.91
CA ASP A 40 -2.10 3.01 -11.80
C ASP A 40 -2.76 1.74 -12.37
N LYS A 41 -3.63 1.93 -13.35
CA LYS A 41 -4.37 0.84 -14.03
C LYS A 41 -3.48 -0.16 -14.76
N VAL A 42 -2.24 0.22 -15.06
CA VAL A 42 -1.32 -0.57 -15.89
C VAL A 42 -0.36 -1.39 -15.03
N GLY A 43 -0.24 -1.10 -13.72
CA GLY A 43 0.72 -1.77 -12.83
C GLY A 43 2.17 -1.42 -13.14
N THR A 44 2.40 -0.25 -13.74
CA THR A 44 3.73 0.25 -14.12
C THR A 44 4.40 1.07 -13.03
N MET A 45 3.62 1.60 -12.07
CA MET A 45 4.17 2.35 -10.94
C MET A 45 4.61 1.42 -9.82
N GLU A 46 5.75 1.77 -9.22
CA GLU A 46 6.17 1.15 -7.97
C GLU A 46 5.14 1.43 -6.86
N ILE A 47 5.02 0.49 -5.93
CA ILE A 47 4.06 0.54 -4.82
C ILE A 47 4.19 1.87 -4.07
N TYR A 48 5.43 2.30 -3.80
CA TYR A 48 5.69 3.58 -3.14
C TYR A 48 5.06 4.76 -3.90
N ASP A 49 5.33 4.89 -5.20
CA ASP A 49 4.84 6.01 -6.01
C ASP A 49 3.32 5.95 -6.19
N ALA A 50 2.78 4.75 -6.42
CA ALA A 50 1.35 4.51 -6.51
C ALA A 50 0.63 4.87 -5.20
N VAL A 51 1.18 4.52 -4.04
CA VAL A 51 0.62 4.87 -2.73
C VAL A 51 0.67 6.38 -2.48
N ILE A 52 1.77 7.04 -2.84
CA ILE A 52 1.89 8.52 -2.76
C ILE A 52 0.83 9.18 -3.62
N LYS A 53 0.66 8.69 -4.85
CA LYS A 53 -0.30 9.21 -5.83
C LYS A 53 -1.75 8.95 -5.40
N LEU A 54 -2.02 7.78 -4.80
CA LEU A 54 -3.30 7.47 -4.17
C LEU A 54 -3.58 8.44 -3.02
N ALA A 55 -2.64 8.68 -2.12
CA ALA A 55 -2.83 9.63 -1.03
C ALA A 55 -3.02 11.08 -1.52
N ALA A 56 -2.40 11.45 -2.64
CA ALA A 56 -2.52 12.77 -3.24
C ALA A 56 -3.87 12.99 -3.96
N GLN A 57 -4.37 11.99 -4.68
CA GLN A 57 -5.61 12.10 -5.47
C GLN A 57 -6.85 11.57 -4.74
N TYR A 58 -6.69 10.51 -3.95
CA TYR A 58 -7.76 9.75 -3.28
C TYR A 58 -7.38 9.48 -1.81
N ARG A 59 -7.25 10.56 -1.03
CA ARG A 59 -6.83 10.48 0.38
C ARG A 59 -7.70 9.55 1.23
N GLY A 60 -9.00 9.43 0.94
CA GLY A 60 -9.91 8.52 1.64
C GLY A 60 -9.63 7.04 1.35
N ASP A 61 -9.34 6.70 0.09
CA ASP A 61 -8.93 5.34 -0.29
C ASP A 61 -7.58 4.97 0.33
N PHE A 62 -6.65 5.93 0.37
CA PHE A 62 -5.38 5.74 1.06
C PHE A 62 -5.57 5.45 2.55
N ASP A 63 -6.39 6.25 3.25
CA ASP A 63 -6.65 6.06 4.68
C ASP A 63 -7.31 4.69 4.95
N HIS A 64 -8.24 4.29 4.09
CA HIS A 64 -8.88 2.97 4.15
C HIS A 64 -7.85 1.85 3.93
N MET A 65 -7.00 1.95 2.90
CA MET A 65 -5.97 0.96 2.62
C MET A 65 -5.00 0.81 3.80
N VAL A 66 -4.53 1.93 4.38
CA VAL A 66 -3.64 1.92 5.55
C VAL A 66 -4.33 1.27 6.74
N LYS A 67 -5.61 1.57 6.96
CA LYS A 67 -6.41 0.96 8.03
C LYS A 67 -6.53 -0.54 7.83
N THR A 68 -6.87 -1.01 6.62
CA THR A 68 -6.97 -2.44 6.32
C THR A 68 -5.63 -3.14 6.50
N LEU A 69 -4.53 -2.54 6.06
CA LEU A 69 -3.18 -3.10 6.28
C LEU A 69 -2.85 -3.25 7.78
N LYS A 70 -3.26 -2.30 8.62
CA LYS A 70 -3.13 -2.41 10.08
C LYS A 70 -4.04 -3.49 10.68
N GLU A 71 -5.28 -3.60 10.21
CA GLU A 71 -6.22 -4.65 10.66
C GLU A 71 -5.73 -6.06 10.32
N HIS A 72 -5.01 -6.22 9.21
CA HIS A 72 -4.37 -7.47 8.83
C HIS A 72 -3.00 -7.71 9.52
N SER A 73 -2.59 -6.85 10.47
CA SER A 73 -1.28 -6.87 11.14
C SER A 73 -0.08 -6.91 10.16
N LEU A 74 -0.24 -6.30 8.99
CA LEU A 74 0.79 -6.23 7.95
C LEU A 74 1.70 -5.01 8.13
N LEU A 75 1.23 -4.00 8.85
CA LEU A 75 2.03 -2.85 9.26
C LEU A 75 2.39 -2.96 10.75
N PRO A 76 3.65 -2.69 11.15
CA PRO A 76 3.99 -2.55 12.56
C PRO A 76 3.19 -1.40 13.19
N GLU A 77 2.72 -1.60 14.43
CA GLU A 77 1.89 -0.65 15.20
C GLU A 77 2.53 0.74 15.36
#